data_AF-A0A969IFS6-F1
#
_entry.id   AF-A0A969IFS6-F1
#
_cell.length_a   1.000
_cell.length_b   1.000
_cell.length_c   1.000
_cell.angle_alpha   90.00
_cell.angle_beta   90.00
_cell.angle_gamma   90.00
#
_symmetry.space_group_name_H-M   'P 1'
#
loop_
_entity.id
_entity.type
_entity.pdbx_description
1 polymer ?
#
loop_
_entity_poly.entity_id
_entity_poly.type
_entity_poly.pdbx_seq_one_letter_code
_entity_poly.pdbx_strand_id
1 'polypeptide(L)'
;MKQRAFARGFDPARNPQVLEEYVKDGHRSGRPKEISITTESELLKSVRKDHSGREKSADFLAYERNISCSSALRILHKNSLRNVKPTRKPGLNTQQRAARLAFALEHYDWTLEDWKRVIWSDETSVILGQRRGAVRLWRGSDEIYSITVIRRRWKDFSEFMFWGCFSWNRKGPYHIWQRETAKEREEVEKELEELNTTLESTLRTEWEFSQDIKRTNLRRRPADTKSQ
;
A
#
# COMPACT_ATOMS: atom_id res chain seq x y z
N MET A 1 -39.37 15.41 32.29
CA MET A 1 -38.02 16.03 32.37
C MET A 1 -37.86 16.83 33.66
N LYS A 2 -38.71 17.84 33.94
CA LYS A 2 -38.65 18.68 35.15
C LYS A 2 -38.61 17.91 36.49
N GLN A 3 -39.52 16.95 36.70
CA GLN A 3 -39.58 16.15 37.95
C GLN A 3 -38.31 15.31 38.20
N ARG A 4 -37.69 14.76 37.14
CA ARG A 4 -36.45 13.98 37.26
C ARG A 4 -35.26 14.85 37.61
N ALA A 5 -35.19 16.07 37.06
CA ALA A 5 -34.15 17.02 37.37
C ALA A 5 -34.22 17.46 38.85
N PHE A 6 -35.43 17.77 39.36
CA PHE A 6 -35.64 18.08 40.78
C PHE A 6 -35.27 16.91 41.69
N ALA A 7 -35.64 15.67 41.33
CA ALA A 7 -35.26 14.47 42.08
C ALA A 7 -33.74 14.21 42.11
N ARG A 8 -32.97 14.82 41.19
CA ARG A 8 -31.51 14.76 41.12
C ARG A 8 -30.83 16.01 41.70
N GLY A 9 -31.56 16.88 42.37
CA GLY A 9 -31.02 18.04 43.09
C GLY A 9 -30.97 19.35 42.30
N PHE A 10 -31.63 19.44 41.14
CA PHE A 10 -31.77 20.73 40.44
C PHE A 10 -32.66 21.68 41.26
N ASP A 11 -32.09 22.80 41.72
CA ASP A 11 -32.80 23.86 42.41
C ASP A 11 -32.57 25.22 41.72
N PRO A 12 -33.56 25.72 40.95
CA PRO A 12 -33.44 26.96 40.19
C PRO A 12 -33.36 28.21 41.07
N ALA A 13 -33.71 28.13 42.36
CA ALA A 13 -33.56 29.26 43.30
C ALA A 13 -32.11 29.41 43.79
N ARG A 14 -31.34 28.30 43.83
CA ARG A 14 -29.94 28.28 44.25
C ARG A 14 -28.97 28.43 43.08
N ASN A 15 -29.25 27.77 41.96
CA ASN A 15 -28.52 27.93 40.71
C ASN A 15 -29.47 27.71 39.53
N PRO A 16 -29.75 28.73 38.71
CA PRO A 16 -30.68 28.60 37.58
C PRO A 16 -30.11 27.75 36.43
N GLN A 17 -28.81 27.42 36.43
CA GLN A 17 -28.19 26.63 35.38
C GLN A 17 -28.55 25.14 35.49
N VAL A 18 -29.15 24.61 34.43
CA VAL A 18 -29.46 23.18 34.30
C VAL A 18 -28.19 22.44 33.86
N LEU A 19 -27.51 21.80 34.81
CA LEU A 19 -26.38 20.94 34.51
C LEU A 19 -26.83 19.63 33.85
N GLU A 20 -25.99 19.12 32.94
CA GLU A 20 -26.28 17.93 32.13
C GLU A 20 -26.56 16.68 32.99
N GLU A 21 -25.98 16.60 34.18
CA GLU A 21 -26.21 15.54 35.17
C GLU A 21 -27.67 15.44 35.65
N TYR A 22 -28.41 16.55 35.68
CA TYR A 22 -29.81 16.56 36.11
C TYR A 22 -30.76 16.03 35.02
N VAL A 23 -30.35 16.12 33.75
CA VAL A 23 -31.20 15.82 32.60
C VAL A 23 -30.78 14.55 31.87
N LYS A 24 -29.54 14.05 32.06
CA LYS A 24 -29.05 12.84 31.40
C LYS A 24 -29.98 11.66 31.60
N ASP A 25 -30.45 11.05 30.53
CA ASP A 25 -31.23 9.83 30.66
C ASP A 25 -30.37 8.71 31.25
N GLY A 26 -30.97 7.87 32.11
CA GLY A 26 -30.29 6.69 32.62
C GLY A 26 -30.03 5.67 31.51
N HIS A 27 -29.19 4.67 31.79
CA HIS A 27 -28.96 3.57 30.87
C HIS A 27 -30.29 2.85 30.57
N ARG A 28 -30.70 2.85 29.30
CA ARG A 28 -31.86 2.08 28.84
C ARG A 28 -31.35 0.78 28.24
N SER A 29 -31.74 -0.35 28.82
CA SER A 29 -31.47 -1.65 28.21
C SER A 29 -32.29 -1.76 26.93
N GLY A 30 -31.60 -1.82 25.78
CA GLY A 30 -32.24 -2.08 24.50
C GLY A 30 -32.75 -3.53 24.40
N ARG A 31 -33.31 -3.88 23.24
CA ARG A 31 -33.70 -5.26 22.94
C ARG A 31 -32.49 -6.20 23.13
N PRO A 32 -32.64 -7.30 23.88
CA PRO A 32 -31.58 -8.29 24.04
C PRO A 32 -31.08 -8.80 22.68
N LYS A 33 -29.77 -9.03 22.58
CA LYS A 33 -29.18 -9.61 21.38
C LYS A 33 -29.55 -11.09 21.31
N GLU A 34 -30.15 -11.49 20.21
CA GLU A 34 -30.41 -12.90 19.88
C GLU A 34 -29.12 -13.64 19.46
N ILE A 35 -28.15 -12.91 18.92
CA ILE A 35 -26.90 -13.49 18.45
C ILE A 35 -25.95 -13.70 19.62
N SER A 36 -25.48 -14.93 19.77
CA SER A 36 -24.49 -15.32 20.78
C SER A 36 -23.16 -14.58 20.58
N ILE A 37 -22.51 -14.25 21.70
CA ILE A 37 -21.16 -13.69 21.74
C ILE A 37 -20.17 -14.65 21.05
N THR A 38 -20.39 -15.96 21.17
CA THR A 38 -19.58 -16.99 20.51
C THR A 38 -19.65 -16.86 19.00
N THR A 39 -20.86 -16.72 18.44
CA THR A 39 -21.07 -16.52 17.00
C THR A 39 -20.43 -15.22 16.51
N GLU A 40 -20.52 -14.13 17.29
CA GLU A 40 -19.84 -12.86 16.99
C GLU A 40 -18.31 -13.06 16.91
N SER A 41 -17.72 -13.78 17.88
CA SER A 41 -16.28 -14.06 17.90
C SER A 41 -15.83 -14.99 16.76
N GLU A 42 -16.58 -16.05 16.48
CA GLU A 42 -16.27 -17.00 15.39
C GLU A 42 -16.33 -16.35 14.01
N LEU A 43 -17.29 -15.44 13.79
CA LEU A 43 -17.36 -14.64 12.56
C LEU A 43 -16.10 -13.79 12.39
N LEU A 44 -15.71 -13.06 13.44
CA LEU A 44 -14.52 -12.20 13.40
C LEU A 44 -13.23 -12.99 13.23
N LYS A 45 -13.11 -14.14 13.91
CA LYS A 45 -11.98 -15.06 13.76
C LYS A 45 -11.93 -15.60 12.33
N SER A 46 -13.06 -16.01 11.76
CA SER A 46 -13.13 -16.49 10.38
C SER A 46 -12.70 -15.43 9.37
N VAL A 47 -13.14 -14.19 9.54
CA VAL A 47 -12.74 -13.08 8.67
C VAL A 47 -11.25 -12.79 8.79
N ARG A 48 -10.68 -12.77 10.00
CA ARG A 48 -9.28 -12.42 10.22
C ARG A 48 -8.29 -13.57 9.99
N LYS A 49 -8.77 -14.82 9.83
CA LYS A 49 -7.95 -16.03 9.71
C LYS A 49 -6.95 -15.97 8.55
N ASP A 50 -7.44 -15.67 7.35
CA ASP A 50 -6.67 -15.71 6.12
C ASP A 50 -7.21 -14.71 5.09
N HIS A 51 -6.56 -14.65 3.92
CA HIS A 51 -6.96 -13.76 2.83
C HIS A 51 -8.37 -14.09 2.31
N SER A 52 -8.70 -15.37 2.17
CA SER A 52 -10.00 -15.84 1.68
C SER A 52 -11.14 -15.41 2.60
N GLY A 53 -10.95 -15.52 3.90
CA GLY A 53 -11.90 -15.08 4.92
C GLY A 53 -12.21 -13.59 4.83
N ARG A 54 -11.21 -12.76 4.52
CA ARG A 54 -11.37 -11.31 4.36
C ARG A 54 -12.10 -10.93 3.08
N GLU A 55 -12.01 -11.71 2.01
CA GLU A 55 -12.69 -11.43 0.73
C GLU A 55 -14.14 -11.96 0.66
N LYS A 56 -14.57 -12.78 1.63
CA LYS A 56 -15.95 -13.27 1.71
C LYS A 56 -16.96 -12.12 1.72
N SER A 57 -18.05 -12.29 0.97
CA SER A 57 -19.19 -11.39 1.03
C SER A 57 -19.85 -11.49 2.41
N ALA A 58 -20.53 -10.41 2.82
CA ALA A 58 -21.30 -10.43 4.06
C ALA A 58 -22.41 -11.49 4.03
N ASP A 59 -23.00 -11.76 2.87
CA ASP A 59 -24.00 -12.82 2.69
C ASP A 59 -23.43 -14.20 2.96
N PHE A 60 -22.23 -14.48 2.46
CA PHE A 60 -21.57 -15.76 2.68
C PHE A 60 -21.18 -15.95 4.16
N LEU A 61 -20.63 -14.91 4.79
CA LEU A 61 -20.33 -14.92 6.23
C LEU A 61 -21.59 -15.12 7.08
N ALA A 62 -22.71 -14.56 6.64
CA ALA A 62 -23.99 -14.70 7.31
C ALA A 62 -24.56 -16.12 7.18
N TYR A 63 -24.50 -16.69 5.97
CA TYR A 63 -24.89 -18.07 5.68
C TYR A 63 -24.09 -19.08 6.54
N GLU A 64 -22.76 -18.94 6.60
CA GLU A 64 -21.89 -19.82 7.40
C GLU A 64 -22.18 -19.81 8.91
N ARG A 65 -22.93 -18.82 9.39
CA ARG A 65 -23.25 -18.63 10.81
C ARG A 65 -24.75 -18.65 11.08
N ASN A 66 -25.56 -18.97 10.08
CA ASN A 66 -27.02 -18.98 10.14
C ASN A 66 -27.61 -17.68 10.74
N ILE A 67 -27.07 -16.53 10.33
CA ILE A 67 -27.55 -15.20 10.71
C ILE A 67 -27.99 -14.42 9.48
N SER A 68 -28.71 -13.31 9.66
CA SER A 68 -29.02 -12.39 8.57
C SER A 68 -27.76 -11.64 8.09
N CYS A 69 -27.71 -11.27 6.81
CA CYS A 69 -26.64 -10.43 6.26
C CYS A 69 -26.52 -9.09 7.02
N SER A 70 -27.65 -8.46 7.33
CA SER A 70 -27.69 -7.23 8.14
C SER A 70 -27.03 -7.39 9.51
N SER A 71 -27.21 -8.56 10.14
CA SER A 71 -26.56 -8.90 11.40
C SER A 71 -25.05 -9.05 11.25
N ALA A 72 -24.59 -9.76 10.22
CA ALA A 72 -23.17 -9.91 9.91
C ALA A 72 -22.51 -8.54 9.66
N LEU A 73 -23.12 -7.69 8.83
CA LEU A 73 -22.65 -6.33 8.55
C LEU A 73 -22.54 -5.49 9.82
N ARG A 74 -23.57 -5.55 10.69
CA ARG A 74 -23.56 -4.82 11.97
C ARG A 74 -22.42 -5.28 12.88
N ILE A 75 -22.17 -6.59 12.94
CA ILE A 75 -21.04 -7.16 13.70
C ILE A 75 -19.72 -6.65 13.14
N LEU A 76 -19.52 -6.70 11.81
CA LEU A 76 -18.29 -6.25 11.17
C LEU A 76 -18.04 -4.76 11.43
N HIS A 77 -19.04 -3.90 11.20
CA HIS A 77 -18.91 -2.46 11.41
C HIS A 77 -18.70 -2.08 12.88
N LYS A 78 -19.39 -2.76 13.81
CA LYS A 78 -19.19 -2.57 15.26
C LYS A 78 -17.75 -2.88 15.68
N ASN A 79 -17.10 -3.81 14.99
CA ASN A 79 -15.70 -4.20 15.23
C ASN A 79 -14.72 -3.48 14.29
N SER A 80 -15.12 -2.32 13.77
CA SER A 80 -14.30 -1.43 12.91
C SER A 80 -13.79 -2.06 11.61
N LEU A 81 -14.40 -3.15 11.15
CA LEU A 81 -14.07 -3.76 9.87
C LEU A 81 -14.87 -3.09 8.77
N ARG A 82 -14.19 -2.58 7.74
CA ARG A 82 -14.80 -1.98 6.55
C ARG A 82 -14.46 -2.77 5.31
N ASN A 83 -15.39 -2.78 4.36
CA ASN A 83 -15.16 -3.36 3.04
C ASN A 83 -14.40 -2.37 2.14
N VAL A 84 -13.12 -2.65 1.91
CA VAL A 84 -12.18 -1.73 1.26
C VAL A 84 -11.32 -2.44 0.23
N LYS A 85 -10.62 -1.65 -0.60
CA LYS A 85 -9.67 -2.20 -1.57
C LYS A 85 -8.46 -2.83 -0.84
N PRO A 86 -7.97 -3.98 -1.30
CA PRO A 86 -6.77 -4.60 -0.75
C PRO A 86 -5.54 -3.72 -1.01
N THR A 87 -4.59 -3.76 -0.07
CA THR A 87 -3.28 -3.15 -0.25
C THR A 87 -2.48 -4.02 -1.22
N ARG A 88 -2.01 -3.47 -2.34
CA ARG A 88 -1.20 -4.21 -3.33
C ARG A 88 0.27 -3.89 -3.12
N LYS A 89 1.08 -4.89 -2.80
CA LYS A 89 2.54 -4.74 -2.67
C LYS A 89 3.27 -5.92 -3.33
N PRO A 90 4.47 -5.71 -3.89
CA PRO A 90 5.33 -6.82 -4.31
C PRO A 90 5.73 -7.65 -3.08
N GLY A 91 5.92 -8.95 -3.28
CA GLY A 91 6.54 -9.80 -2.26
C GLY A 91 8.02 -9.46 -2.16
N LEU A 92 8.45 -8.89 -1.04
CA LEU A 92 9.85 -8.55 -0.79
C LEU A 92 10.49 -9.58 0.15
N ASN A 93 11.64 -10.11 -0.25
CA ASN A 93 12.50 -10.93 0.59
C ASN A 93 13.30 -10.04 1.59
N THR A 94 14.01 -10.66 2.53
CA THR A 94 14.74 -9.93 3.59
C THR A 94 15.84 -9.04 3.03
N GLN A 95 16.59 -9.52 2.03
CA GLN A 95 17.68 -8.78 1.40
C GLN A 95 17.17 -7.52 0.67
N GLN A 96 16.09 -7.65 -0.10
CA GLN A 96 15.43 -6.54 -0.79
C GLN A 96 14.92 -5.49 0.19
N ARG A 97 14.41 -5.91 1.36
CA ARG A 97 13.99 -4.96 2.41
C ARG A 97 15.19 -4.18 2.97
N ALA A 98 16.29 -4.86 3.24
CA ALA A 98 17.51 -4.22 3.73
C ALA A 98 18.08 -3.23 2.70
N ALA A 99 18.17 -3.62 1.42
CA ALA A 99 18.64 -2.76 0.35
C ALA A 99 17.76 -1.50 0.17
N ARG A 100 16.43 -1.66 0.24
CA ARG A 100 15.50 -0.53 0.19
C ARG A 100 15.65 0.41 1.39
N LEU A 101 15.90 -0.13 2.58
CA LEU A 101 16.14 0.68 3.77
C LEU A 101 17.46 1.45 3.65
N ALA A 102 18.53 0.81 3.20
CA ALA A 102 19.82 1.45 2.97
C ALA A 102 19.70 2.61 1.97
N PHE A 103 19.03 2.38 0.83
CA PHE A 103 18.75 3.42 -0.16
C PHE A 103 17.98 4.60 0.45
N ALA A 104 16.93 4.32 1.24
CA ALA A 104 16.13 5.36 1.87
C ALA A 104 16.92 6.19 2.90
N LEU A 105 17.84 5.56 3.63
CA LEU A 105 18.71 6.25 4.58
C LEU A 105 19.78 7.09 3.87
N GLU A 106 20.38 6.56 2.81
CA GLU A 106 21.39 7.28 2.00
C GLU A 106 20.82 8.55 1.35
N HIS A 107 19.55 8.50 0.95
CA HIS A 107 18.86 9.61 0.29
C HIS A 107 17.91 10.36 1.23
N TYR A 108 18.02 10.15 2.54
CA TYR A 108 17.11 10.73 3.54
C TYR A 108 17.21 12.27 3.56
N ASP A 109 18.43 12.79 3.49
CA ASP A 109 18.72 14.24 3.55
C ASP A 109 18.71 14.91 2.17
N TRP A 110 18.29 14.21 1.11
CA TRP A 110 18.22 14.80 -0.23
C TRP A 110 17.21 15.94 -0.28
N THR A 111 17.66 17.07 -0.80
CA THR A 111 16.82 18.25 -0.97
C THR A 111 15.90 18.10 -2.17
N LEU A 112 14.88 18.95 -2.25
CA LEU A 112 14.00 18.98 -3.43
C LEU A 112 14.79 19.23 -4.71
N GLU A 113 15.83 20.06 -4.64
CA GLU A 113 16.75 20.38 -5.74
C GLU A 113 17.55 19.17 -6.22
N ASP A 114 17.92 18.26 -5.32
CA ASP A 114 18.57 16.99 -5.68
C ASP A 114 17.60 16.06 -6.40
N TRP A 115 16.37 15.93 -5.89
CA TRP A 115 15.31 15.15 -6.55
C TRP A 115 14.93 15.70 -7.94
N LYS A 116 15.01 17.02 -8.14
CA LYS A 116 14.77 17.67 -9.43
C LYS A 116 15.77 17.25 -10.52
N ARG A 117 16.96 16.79 -10.13
CA ARG A 117 18.01 16.34 -11.06
C ARG A 117 17.82 14.89 -11.51
N VAL A 118 16.92 14.14 -10.87
CA VAL A 118 16.66 12.74 -11.21
C VAL A 118 15.72 12.65 -12.42
N ILE A 119 16.12 11.85 -13.40
CA ILE A 119 15.23 11.38 -14.47
C ILE A 119 14.73 10.00 -14.05
N TRP A 120 13.42 9.86 -13.95
CA TRP A 120 12.75 8.60 -13.64
C TRP A 120 12.35 7.93 -14.94
N SER A 121 12.65 6.64 -15.07
CA SER A 121 12.17 5.80 -16.18
C SER A 121 11.57 4.51 -15.63
N ASP A 122 10.54 3.99 -16.27
CA ASP A 122 9.93 2.70 -15.92
C ASP A 122 9.21 2.10 -17.12
N GLU A 123 9.10 0.77 -17.14
CA GLU A 123 8.28 0.02 -18.08
C GLU A 123 6.97 -0.43 -17.41
N THR A 124 5.83 -0.07 -18.01
CA THR A 124 4.52 -0.59 -17.61
C THR A 124 3.94 -1.51 -18.66
N SER A 125 3.54 -2.70 -18.23
CA SER A 125 2.63 -3.54 -18.99
C SER A 125 1.23 -2.96 -18.97
N VAL A 126 0.61 -2.89 -20.14
CA VAL A 126 -0.78 -2.44 -20.31
C VAL A 126 -1.67 -3.65 -20.58
N ILE A 127 -2.84 -3.66 -19.92
CA ILE A 127 -3.92 -4.62 -20.14
C ILE A 127 -5.19 -3.83 -20.45
N LEU A 128 -5.72 -3.95 -21.66
CA LEU A 128 -6.92 -3.31 -22.17
C LEU A 128 -8.15 -3.99 -21.57
N GLY A 129 -9.16 -3.20 -21.21
CA GLY A 129 -10.38 -3.72 -20.59
C GLY A 129 -10.22 -4.32 -19.18
N GLN A 130 -9.03 -4.27 -18.58
CA GLN A 130 -8.82 -4.81 -17.23
C GLN A 130 -9.65 -4.04 -16.20
N ARG A 131 -10.63 -4.71 -15.59
CA ARG A 131 -11.42 -4.17 -14.47
C ARG A 131 -10.58 -4.10 -13.19
N ARG A 132 -9.76 -3.06 -13.06
CA ARG A 132 -8.94 -2.82 -11.86
C ARG A 132 -9.83 -2.43 -10.67
N GLY A 133 -9.66 -3.12 -9.56
CA GLY A 133 -10.27 -2.74 -8.27
C GLY A 133 -11.63 -3.35 -7.95
N ALA A 134 -12.06 -4.39 -8.68
CA ALA A 134 -13.28 -5.14 -8.36
C ALA A 134 -13.17 -5.89 -7.03
N VAL A 135 -11.96 -6.31 -6.65
CA VAL A 135 -11.75 -7.10 -5.44
C VAL A 135 -11.71 -6.22 -4.20
N ARG A 136 -12.39 -6.71 -3.16
CA ARG A 136 -12.73 -5.99 -1.95
C ARG A 136 -12.60 -6.95 -0.76
N LEU A 137 -12.13 -6.44 0.36
CA LEU A 137 -11.92 -7.23 1.56
C LEU A 137 -12.29 -6.48 2.83
N TRP A 138 -12.55 -7.22 3.91
CA TRP A 138 -12.81 -6.69 5.23
C TRP A 138 -11.49 -6.49 6.00
N ARG A 139 -11.25 -5.24 6.43
CA ARG A 139 -10.13 -4.92 7.33
C ARG A 139 -10.42 -3.73 8.24
N GLY A 140 -9.69 -3.70 9.35
CA GLY A 140 -9.52 -2.52 10.19
C GLY A 140 -8.60 -1.47 9.56
N SER A 141 -8.57 -0.28 10.16
CA SER A 141 -7.65 0.80 9.77
C SER A 141 -6.20 0.51 10.17
N ASP A 142 -5.99 -0.25 11.23
CA ASP A 142 -4.72 -0.72 11.77
C ASP A 142 -4.12 -1.90 10.99
N GLU A 143 -4.97 -2.70 10.31
CA GLU A 143 -4.56 -3.92 9.62
C GLU A 143 -4.01 -3.69 8.19
N ILE A 144 -3.75 -2.44 7.77
CA ILE A 144 -3.34 -2.09 6.39
C ILE A 144 -2.13 -2.89 5.90
N TYR A 145 -1.17 -3.12 6.80
CA TYR A 145 0.10 -3.80 6.50
C TYR A 145 0.12 -5.26 6.93
N SER A 146 -1.01 -5.82 7.37
CA SER A 146 -1.12 -7.24 7.68
C SER A 146 -0.96 -8.08 6.41
N ILE A 147 -0.25 -9.19 6.52
CA ILE A 147 -0.01 -10.10 5.38
C ILE A 147 -1.31 -10.67 4.82
N THR A 148 -2.34 -10.86 5.64
CA THR A 148 -3.67 -11.35 5.20
C THR A 148 -4.45 -10.30 4.39
N VAL A 149 -4.07 -9.02 4.50
CA VAL A 149 -4.68 -7.88 3.78
C VAL A 149 -3.89 -7.53 2.52
N ILE A 150 -2.58 -7.74 2.54
CA ILE A 150 -1.71 -7.43 1.40
C ILE A 150 -1.91 -8.47 0.31
N ARG A 151 -2.39 -8.02 -0.84
CA ARG A 151 -2.42 -8.84 -2.04
C ARG A 151 -1.11 -8.67 -2.80
N ARG A 152 -0.38 -9.77 -2.95
CA ARG A 152 0.78 -9.82 -3.83
C ARG A 152 0.33 -9.64 -5.28
N ARG A 153 1.09 -8.85 -6.03
CA ARG A 153 0.87 -8.68 -7.47
C ARG A 153 1.99 -9.36 -8.22
N TRP A 154 1.59 -10.26 -9.11
CA TRP A 154 2.41 -10.84 -10.16
C TRP A 154 1.86 -10.33 -11.50
N LYS A 155 2.75 -10.02 -12.43
CA LYS A 155 2.42 -9.53 -13.77
C LYS A 155 2.62 -10.71 -14.72
N ASP A 156 1.54 -11.30 -15.22
CA ASP A 156 1.63 -12.48 -16.09
C ASP A 156 1.19 -12.19 -17.53
N PHE A 157 0.46 -11.09 -17.77
CA PHE A 157 -0.09 -10.76 -19.09
C PHE A 157 0.00 -9.26 -19.40
N SER A 158 0.23 -8.95 -20.68
CA SER A 158 0.26 -7.60 -21.26
C SER A 158 -0.13 -7.68 -22.74
N GLU A 159 -0.93 -6.75 -23.26
CA GLU A 159 -1.05 -6.63 -24.72
C GLU A 159 0.12 -5.87 -25.33
N PHE A 160 0.61 -4.83 -24.63
CA PHE A 160 1.81 -4.11 -25.05
C PHE A 160 2.59 -3.57 -23.84
N MET A 161 3.85 -3.23 -24.10
CA MET A 161 4.76 -2.64 -23.11
C MET A 161 4.95 -1.16 -23.43
N PHE A 162 4.76 -0.32 -22.43
CA PHE A 162 5.01 1.11 -22.52
C PHE A 162 6.22 1.43 -21.66
N TRP A 163 7.25 2.03 -22.25
CA TRP A 163 8.29 2.73 -21.51
C TRP A 163 8.08 4.22 -21.62
N GLY A 164 8.40 4.90 -20.54
CA GLY A 164 8.57 6.34 -20.59
C GLY A 164 9.51 6.78 -19.50
N CYS A 165 10.00 8.01 -19.68
CA CYS A 165 10.73 8.68 -18.63
C CYS A 165 10.15 10.07 -18.37
N PHE A 166 10.46 10.63 -17.20
CA PHE A 166 10.08 11.99 -16.83
C PHE A 166 11.04 12.55 -15.78
N SER A 167 11.15 13.86 -15.73
CA SER A 167 11.82 14.60 -14.66
C SER A 167 10.79 15.42 -13.88
N TRP A 168 11.23 16.14 -12.85
CA TRP A 168 10.36 16.91 -11.95
C TRP A 168 9.27 17.73 -12.65
N ASN A 169 9.61 18.43 -13.73
CA ASN A 169 8.68 19.35 -14.41
C ASN A 169 8.44 19.03 -15.89
N ARG A 170 8.97 17.92 -16.41
CA ARG A 170 8.85 17.58 -17.83
C ARG A 170 8.63 16.10 -18.03
N LYS A 171 7.74 15.77 -18.97
CA LYS A 171 7.67 14.42 -19.54
C LYS A 171 8.85 14.24 -20.49
N GLY A 172 9.52 13.11 -20.39
CA GLY A 172 10.52 12.68 -21.34
C GLY A 172 9.90 11.95 -22.52
N PRO A 173 10.74 11.39 -23.41
CA PRO A 173 10.27 10.49 -24.46
C PRO A 173 9.57 9.26 -23.88
N TYR A 174 8.75 8.64 -24.72
CA TYR A 174 8.13 7.35 -24.45
C TYR A 174 8.23 6.47 -25.69
N HIS A 175 8.16 5.17 -25.46
CA HIS A 175 8.16 4.16 -26.51
C HIS A 175 7.11 3.09 -26.20
N ILE A 176 6.42 2.62 -27.23
CA ILE A 176 5.42 1.56 -27.13
C ILE A 176 5.94 0.39 -27.93
N TRP A 177 6.38 -0.66 -27.24
CA TRP A 177 6.68 -1.92 -27.91
C TRP A 177 5.40 -2.69 -28.13
N GLN A 178 5.20 -3.11 -29.37
CA GLN A 178 4.22 -4.13 -29.68
C GLN A 178 4.63 -5.45 -29.03
N ARG A 179 3.68 -6.37 -28.93
CA ARG A 179 3.99 -7.72 -28.45
C ARG A 179 4.86 -8.44 -29.48
N GLU A 180 6.09 -8.73 -29.09
CA GLU A 180 6.99 -9.56 -29.88
C GLU A 180 6.45 -11.00 -29.99
N THR A 181 6.65 -11.59 -31.16
CA THR A 181 6.49 -13.02 -31.38
C THR A 181 7.65 -13.80 -30.76
N ALA A 182 7.44 -15.08 -30.48
CA ALA A 182 8.50 -15.93 -29.91
C ALA A 182 9.75 -16.01 -30.82
N LYS A 183 9.56 -15.93 -32.13
CA LYS A 183 10.65 -15.96 -33.13
C LYS A 183 11.47 -14.67 -33.10
N GLU A 184 10.81 -13.51 -33.07
CA GLU A 184 11.49 -12.21 -32.95
C GLU A 184 12.31 -12.13 -31.66
N ARG A 185 11.80 -12.69 -30.55
CA ARG A 185 12.56 -12.77 -29.29
C ARG A 185 13.82 -13.60 -29.42
N GLU A 186 13.73 -14.78 -30.04
CA GLU A 186 14.89 -15.66 -30.23
C GLU A 186 15.93 -15.03 -31.16
N GLU A 187 15.48 -14.31 -32.19
CA GLU A 187 16.37 -13.58 -33.11
C GLU A 187 17.07 -12.43 -32.39
N VAL A 188 16.33 -11.59 -31.64
CA VAL A 188 16.90 -10.48 -30.85
C VAL A 188 17.85 -11.00 -29.76
N GLU A 189 17.56 -12.14 -29.13
CA GLU A 189 18.44 -12.73 -28.12
C GLU A 189 19.77 -13.21 -28.73
N LYS A 190 19.74 -13.80 -29.92
CA LYS A 190 20.96 -14.15 -30.68
C LYS A 190 21.75 -12.90 -31.08
N GLU A 191 21.08 -11.89 -31.62
CA GLU A 191 21.73 -10.62 -31.99
C GLU A 191 22.38 -9.95 -30.77
N LEU A 192 21.70 -9.96 -29.61
CA LEU A 192 22.24 -9.45 -28.35
C LEU A 192 23.46 -10.25 -27.89
N GLU A 193 23.45 -11.57 -28.03
CA GLU A 193 24.59 -12.42 -27.65
C GLU A 193 25.81 -12.17 -28.55
N GLU A 194 25.60 -11.99 -29.86
CA GLU A 194 26.64 -11.59 -30.81
C GLU A 194 27.19 -10.18 -30.51
N LEU A 195 26.32 -9.22 -30.22
CA LEU A 195 26.72 -7.87 -29.81
C LEU A 195 27.49 -7.88 -28.48
N ASN A 196 27.04 -8.66 -27.50
CA ASN A 196 27.71 -8.76 -26.21
C ASN A 196 29.10 -9.38 -26.39
N THR A 197 29.23 -10.50 -27.10
CA THR A 197 30.53 -11.16 -27.31
C THR A 197 31.53 -10.28 -28.05
N THR A 198 31.09 -9.50 -29.04
CA THR A 198 31.96 -8.58 -29.79
C THR A 198 32.40 -7.38 -28.96
N LEU A 199 31.50 -6.80 -28.16
CA LEU A 199 31.75 -5.57 -27.40
C LEU A 199 32.30 -5.82 -26.00
N GLU A 200 32.19 -7.04 -25.46
CA GLU A 200 32.50 -7.35 -24.06
C GLU A 200 33.93 -6.97 -23.68
N SER A 201 34.93 -7.27 -24.51
CA SER A 201 36.34 -6.95 -24.20
C SER A 201 36.57 -5.44 -24.07
N THR A 202 36.03 -4.66 -24.99
CA THR A 202 36.16 -3.19 -25.03
C THR A 202 35.40 -2.55 -23.87
N LEU A 203 34.11 -2.90 -23.72
CA LEU A 203 33.24 -2.33 -22.68
C LEU A 203 33.69 -2.73 -21.28
N ARG A 204 34.22 -3.94 -21.10
CA ARG A 204 34.80 -4.37 -19.82
C ARG A 204 36.01 -3.53 -19.44
N THR A 205 36.90 -3.25 -20.40
CA THR A 205 38.09 -2.42 -20.17
C THR A 205 37.70 -0.99 -19.78
N GLU A 206 36.72 -0.41 -20.48
CA GLU A 206 36.17 0.92 -20.16
C GLU A 206 35.50 0.94 -18.77
N TRP A 207 34.74 -0.12 -18.45
CA TRP A 207 34.08 -0.25 -17.16
C TRP A 207 35.09 -0.37 -16.01
N GLU A 208 36.10 -1.24 -16.14
CA GLU A 208 37.18 -1.42 -15.16
C GLU A 208 37.91 -0.09 -14.91
N PHE A 209 38.27 0.64 -15.97
CA PHE A 209 38.88 1.96 -15.87
C PHE A 209 37.99 2.97 -15.11
N SER A 210 36.69 3.00 -15.42
CA SER A 210 35.74 3.90 -14.75
C SER A 210 35.54 3.59 -13.26
N GLN A 211 35.57 2.30 -12.89
CA GLN A 211 35.39 1.85 -11.51
C GLN A 211 36.67 2.01 -10.69
N ASP A 212 37.84 1.81 -11.30
CA ASP A 212 39.13 2.05 -10.64
C ASP A 212 39.32 3.55 -10.32
N ILE A 213 38.84 4.45 -11.19
CA ILE A 213 38.78 5.89 -10.89
C ILE A 213 37.84 6.19 -9.71
N LYS A 214 36.73 5.46 -9.55
CA LYS A 214 35.82 5.61 -8.40
C LYS A 214 36.44 5.04 -7.11
N ARG A 215 37.18 3.93 -7.21
CA ARG A 215 37.87 3.28 -6.08
C ARG A 215 39.08 4.06 -5.57
N THR A 216 39.71 4.86 -6.44
CA THR A 216 40.91 5.63 -6.08
C THR A 216 40.64 6.81 -5.14
N ASN A 217 39.38 7.13 -4.79
CA ASN A 217 39.02 8.13 -3.77
C ASN A 217 39.79 9.46 -3.94
N LEU A 218 40.10 9.86 -5.18
CA LEU A 218 40.86 11.06 -5.49
C LEU A 218 40.00 12.29 -5.17
N ARG A 219 40.14 12.81 -3.95
CA ARG A 219 39.54 14.09 -3.54
C ARG A 219 40.30 15.22 -4.23
N ARG A 220 39.57 16.15 -4.84
CA ARG A 220 40.17 17.43 -5.28
C ARG A 220 40.76 18.13 -4.06
N ARG A 221 42.03 18.53 -4.14
CA ARG A 221 42.67 19.37 -3.13
C ARG A 221 41.84 20.67 -3.02
N PRO A 222 41.38 21.09 -1.83
CA PRO A 222 40.68 22.35 -1.67
C PRO A 222 41.54 23.48 -2.24
N ALA A 223 40.94 24.42 -2.97
CA ALA A 223 41.66 25.60 -3.42
C ALA A 223 42.15 26.37 -2.18
N ASP A 224 43.45 26.70 -2.16
CA ASP A 224 44.05 27.48 -1.08
C ASP A 224 43.29 28.80 -0.92
N THR A 225 42.50 28.90 0.16
CA THR A 225 41.86 30.15 0.57
C THR A 225 42.97 31.12 0.96
N LYS A 226 43.30 32.07 0.07
CA LYS A 226 44.19 33.18 0.41
C LYS A 226 43.56 33.96 1.57
N SER A 227 44.25 33.96 2.71
CA SER A 227 44.00 34.84 3.85
C SER A 227 44.13 36.30 3.43
N GLN A 228 43.06 37.07 3.63
CA GLN A 228 43.10 38.52 3.89
C GLN A 228 42.52 38.76 5.28
#